data_AF-A0A961VIG3-F1
#
_entry.id   AF-A0A961VIG3-F1
#
_cell.length_a   1.000
_cell.length_b   1.000
_cell.length_c   1.000
_cell.angle_alpha   90.00
_cell.angle_beta   90.00
_cell.angle_gamma   90.00
#
_symmetry.space_group_name_H-M   'P 1'
#
loop_
_entity.id
_entity.type
_entity.pdbx_description
1 polymer ?
#
loop_
_entity_poly.entity_id
_entity_poly.type
_entity_poly.pdbx_seq_one_letter_code
_entity_poly.pdbx_strand_id
1 'polypeptide(L)'
;MGTEGATGLRPTPQRHGYFVEEVRPGEAEASGVLDEIGRIRSDFRRGMHDGTTIGHRRRSALHYAFIRAYYHSTEGWLEFARKADSGAFLHTLIVSFFAIYKRDVHSNIMQTGSTPVPHHWRPYFDLARKAAKRPEAYVRALGLFFGARAHVRFDLGMALVDTYLAFDARGEAVPELDTLRGELLGVSSSQLFSGAARRYFAPFDEHVTNRLPPSQRIAAALVDIRVAEAIWLAHFQGWRRQAWSSALTQIAAQPP
;
A
#
# COMPACT_ATOMS: atom_id res chain seq x y z
N MET A 1 0.08 71.70 -15.84
CA MET A 1 0.68 71.92 -14.51
C MET A 1 -0.48 71.78 -13.53
N GLY A 2 -0.75 70.62 -12.90
CA GLY A 2 0.11 69.86 -11.98
C GLY A 2 0.09 70.62 -10.63
N THR A 3 -0.59 70.20 -9.57
CA THR A 3 -0.50 68.89 -8.91
C THR A 3 -1.73 68.61 -8.02
N GLU A 4 -2.23 67.37 -8.11
CA GLU A 4 -3.10 66.72 -7.11
C GLU A 4 -2.24 66.20 -5.94
N GLY A 5 -2.80 66.15 -4.74
CA GLY A 5 -2.07 65.71 -3.55
C GLY A 5 -2.95 65.25 -2.38
N ALA A 6 -3.18 63.93 -2.35
CA ALA A 6 -3.37 63.08 -1.17
C ALA A 6 -4.63 63.25 -0.29
N THR A 7 -5.69 62.54 -0.66
CA THR A 7 -6.69 61.99 0.27
C THR A 7 -6.12 60.75 0.97
N GLY A 8 -6.16 60.75 2.30
CA GLY A 8 -5.70 59.65 3.14
C GLY A 8 -6.51 58.37 2.93
N LEU A 9 -5.88 57.36 2.36
CA LEU A 9 -6.38 55.98 2.35
C LEU A 9 -6.33 55.43 3.78
N ARG A 10 -7.51 55.15 4.36
CA ARG A 10 -7.61 54.30 5.54
C ARG A 10 -7.11 52.90 5.17
N PRO A 11 -6.25 52.26 5.99
CA PRO A 11 -5.82 50.89 5.73
C PRO A 11 -7.02 49.95 5.88
N THR A 12 -7.36 49.27 4.79
CA THR A 12 -8.30 48.15 4.78
C THR A 12 -7.71 47.04 5.65
N PRO A 13 -8.43 46.51 6.65
CA PRO A 13 -7.92 45.38 7.42
C PRO A 13 -7.76 44.18 6.46
N GLN A 14 -6.51 43.75 6.27
CA GLN A 14 -6.20 42.49 5.62
C GLN A 14 -6.85 41.38 6.45
N ARG A 15 -8.02 40.91 6.00
CA ARG A 15 -8.58 39.63 6.44
C ARG A 15 -7.53 38.56 6.10
N HIS A 16 -6.74 38.17 7.10
CA HIS A 16 -6.02 36.91 7.08
C HIS A 16 -7.09 35.83 7.02
N GLY A 17 -7.45 35.45 5.80
CA GLY A 17 -8.28 34.29 5.55
C GLY A 17 -7.50 33.09 6.05
N TYR A 18 -7.81 32.63 7.25
CA TYR A 18 -7.55 31.25 7.62
C TYR A 18 -8.35 30.41 6.62
N PHE A 19 -7.70 29.98 5.55
CA PHE A 19 -8.19 28.87 4.76
C PHE A 19 -8.16 27.66 5.70
N VAL A 20 -9.31 27.38 6.31
CA VAL A 20 -9.54 26.06 6.89
C VAL A 20 -9.54 25.13 5.69
N GLU A 21 -8.43 24.44 5.48
CA GLU A 21 -8.32 23.42 4.44
C GLU A 21 -9.41 22.40 4.74
N GLU A 22 -10.43 22.35 3.89
CA GLU A 22 -11.60 21.51 4.09
C GLU A 22 -11.13 20.05 3.99
N VAL A 23 -11.10 19.35 5.12
CA VAL A 23 -10.63 17.97 5.20
C VAL A 23 -11.54 17.12 4.33
N ARG A 24 -10.98 16.45 3.32
CA ARG A 24 -11.79 15.64 2.40
C ARG A 24 -12.40 14.46 3.15
N PRO A 25 -13.62 14.00 2.79
CA PRO A 25 -14.21 12.79 3.36
C PRO A 25 -13.23 11.61 3.31
N GLY A 26 -13.13 10.88 4.42
CA GLY A 26 -12.23 9.73 4.58
C GLY A 26 -10.75 10.08 4.81
N GLU A 27 -10.31 11.34 4.70
CA GLU A 27 -8.89 11.70 4.82
C GLU A 27 -8.32 11.46 6.23
N ALA A 28 -9.08 11.80 7.27
CA ALA A 28 -8.68 11.56 8.67
C ALA A 28 -8.58 10.06 8.98
N GLU A 29 -9.55 9.27 8.52
CA GLU A 29 -9.56 7.81 8.67
C GLU A 29 -8.39 7.17 7.91
N ALA A 30 -8.16 7.60 6.67
CA ALA A 30 -7.08 7.14 5.83
C ALA A 30 -5.70 7.54 6.41
N SER A 31 -5.60 8.68 7.08
CA SER A 31 -4.39 9.05 7.84
C SER A 31 -4.18 8.12 9.04
N GLY A 32 -5.25 7.75 9.76
CA GLY A 32 -5.20 6.78 10.86
C GLY A 32 -4.72 5.39 10.45
N VAL A 33 -4.88 5.01 9.17
CA VAL A 33 -4.32 3.76 8.62
C VAL A 33 -2.79 3.72 8.75
N LEU A 34 -2.08 4.84 8.50
CA LEU A 34 -0.62 4.86 8.64
C LEU A 34 -0.17 4.63 10.07
N ASP A 35 -0.86 5.22 11.04
CA ASP A 35 -0.55 5.04 12.46
C ASP A 35 -0.74 3.58 12.87
N GLU A 36 -1.80 2.93 12.37
CA GLU A 36 -2.04 1.52 12.66
C GLU A 36 -1.00 0.60 11.98
N ILE A 37 -0.68 0.83 10.70
CA ILE A 37 0.42 0.13 10.02
C ILE A 37 1.74 0.33 10.79
N GLY A 38 1.99 1.55 11.29
CA GLY A 38 3.16 1.88 12.10
C GLY A 38 3.23 1.09 13.41
N ARG A 39 2.10 0.90 14.08
CA ARG A 39 1.98 0.05 15.29
C ARG A 39 2.26 -1.42 14.96
N ILE A 40 1.60 -1.98 13.95
CA ILE A 40 1.82 -3.36 13.49
C ILE A 40 3.29 -3.60 13.11
N ARG A 41 3.92 -2.63 12.43
CA ARG A 41 5.34 -2.67 12.08
C ARG A 41 6.23 -2.73 13.33
N SER A 42 5.94 -1.92 14.35
CA SER A 42 6.66 -1.95 15.62
C SER A 42 6.50 -3.28 16.35
N ASP A 43 5.32 -3.90 16.31
CA ASP A 43 5.06 -5.20 16.93
C ASP A 43 5.88 -6.31 16.26
N PHE A 44 5.92 -6.36 14.93
CA PHE A 44 6.78 -7.31 14.22
C PHE A 44 8.26 -7.05 14.46
N ARG A 45 8.67 -5.77 14.61
CA ARG A 45 10.05 -5.44 14.97
C ARG A 45 10.43 -6.01 16.33
N ARG A 46 9.58 -5.85 17.35
CA ARG A 46 9.81 -6.48 18.67
C ARG A 46 9.90 -8.00 18.54
N GLY A 47 8.98 -8.64 17.79
CA GLY A 47 9.03 -10.09 17.54
C GLY A 47 10.29 -10.59 16.83
N MET A 48 11.02 -9.74 16.09
CA MET A 48 12.35 -10.09 15.55
C MET A 48 13.43 -10.16 16.63
N HIS A 49 13.35 -9.31 17.66
CA HIS A 49 14.33 -9.22 18.76
C HIS A 49 14.00 -10.20 19.89
N ASP A 50 12.74 -10.24 20.30
CA ASP A 50 12.27 -10.95 21.50
C ASP A 50 11.86 -12.40 21.21
N GLY A 51 11.90 -12.81 19.94
CA GLY A 51 11.46 -14.13 19.50
C GLY A 51 12.28 -15.28 20.11
N THR A 52 11.58 -16.21 20.76
CA THR A 52 12.17 -17.34 21.50
C THR A 52 12.85 -18.39 20.61
N THR A 53 12.48 -18.47 19.33
CA THR A 53 13.06 -19.43 18.36
C THR A 53 13.54 -18.73 17.10
N ILE A 54 14.54 -19.33 16.42
CA ILE A 54 15.01 -18.88 15.09
C ILE A 54 13.84 -18.82 14.10
N GLY A 55 12.95 -19.81 14.15
CA GLY A 55 11.76 -19.86 13.28
C GLY A 55 10.81 -18.70 13.53
N HIS A 56 10.57 -18.33 14.80
CA HIS A 56 9.75 -17.18 15.14
C HIS A 56 10.38 -15.88 14.66
N ARG A 57 11.67 -15.63 14.97
CA ARG A 57 12.38 -14.40 14.55
C ARG A 57 12.37 -14.22 13.03
N ARG A 58 12.63 -15.29 12.26
CA ARG A 58 12.61 -15.24 10.79
C ARG A 58 11.21 -15.00 10.22
N ARG A 59 10.17 -15.57 10.84
CA ARG A 59 8.77 -15.30 10.47
C ARG A 59 8.43 -13.83 10.72
N SER A 60 8.75 -13.32 11.91
CA SER A 60 8.57 -11.91 12.27
C SER A 60 9.33 -10.99 11.31
N ALA A 61 10.54 -11.37 10.87
CA ALA A 61 11.30 -10.61 9.88
C ALA A 61 10.64 -10.55 8.49
N LEU A 62 9.99 -11.64 8.04
CA LEU A 62 9.20 -11.65 6.81
C LEU A 62 7.97 -10.73 6.91
N HIS A 63 7.23 -10.79 8.02
CA HIS A 63 6.06 -9.94 8.22
C HIS A 63 6.46 -8.47 8.38
N TYR A 64 7.54 -8.19 9.13
CA TYR A 64 8.15 -6.86 9.25
C TYR A 64 8.56 -6.30 7.89
N ALA A 65 9.15 -7.15 7.04
CA ALA A 65 9.51 -6.78 5.69
C ALA A 65 8.28 -6.33 4.87
N PHE A 66 7.26 -7.18 4.83
CA PHE A 66 6.03 -6.89 4.09
C PHE A 66 5.33 -5.62 4.58
N ILE A 67 5.13 -5.48 5.91
CA ILE A 67 4.42 -4.31 6.47
C ILE A 67 5.20 -3.01 6.28
N ARG A 68 6.54 -3.06 6.24
CA ARG A 68 7.37 -1.89 5.95
C ARG A 68 7.20 -1.43 4.50
N ALA A 69 7.15 -2.36 3.55
CA ALA A 69 6.82 -2.01 2.16
C ALA A 69 5.42 -1.42 2.07
N TYR A 70 4.45 -2.03 2.76
CA TYR A 70 3.07 -1.55 2.79
C TYR A 70 2.97 -0.13 3.35
N TYR A 71 3.65 0.17 4.47
CA TYR A 71 3.71 1.52 5.04
C TYR A 71 4.16 2.57 4.01
N HIS A 72 5.27 2.33 3.32
CA HIS A 72 5.79 3.28 2.34
C HIS A 72 4.88 3.45 1.13
N SER A 73 4.22 2.38 0.66
CA SER A 73 3.23 2.50 -0.41
C SER A 73 2.00 3.27 0.02
N THR A 74 1.51 3.05 1.25
CA THR A 74 0.34 3.76 1.79
C THR A 74 0.64 5.24 2.00
N GLU A 75 1.84 5.58 2.47
CA GLU A 75 2.29 6.97 2.63
C GLU A 75 2.25 7.71 1.30
N GLY A 76 2.84 7.13 0.25
CA GLY A 76 2.79 7.72 -1.09
C GLY A 76 1.38 7.78 -1.67
N TRP A 77 0.55 6.76 -1.43
CA TRP A 77 -0.82 6.73 -1.94
C TRP A 77 -1.72 7.77 -1.27
N LEU A 78 -1.54 8.04 0.02
CA LEU A 78 -2.23 9.12 0.73
C LEU A 78 -1.83 10.49 0.19
N GLU A 79 -0.54 10.73 -0.04
CA GLU A 79 -0.08 11.99 -0.63
C GLU A 79 -0.69 12.20 -2.03
N PHE A 80 -0.80 11.13 -2.81
CA PHE A 80 -1.46 11.17 -4.10
C PHE A 80 -2.96 11.43 -4.00
N ALA A 81 -3.67 10.75 -3.09
CA ALA A 81 -5.11 10.89 -2.90
C ALA A 81 -5.51 12.33 -2.52
N ARG A 82 -4.67 13.05 -1.75
CA ARG A 82 -4.89 14.48 -1.44
C ARG A 82 -4.97 15.38 -2.67
N LYS A 83 -4.21 15.03 -3.72
CA LYS A 83 -4.06 15.85 -4.94
C LYS A 83 -4.92 15.33 -6.10
N ALA A 84 -5.48 14.14 -5.96
CA ALA A 84 -6.26 13.46 -6.98
C ALA A 84 -7.67 14.06 -7.12
N ASP A 85 -8.26 13.92 -8.30
CA ASP A 85 -9.63 14.37 -8.56
C ASP A 85 -10.62 13.48 -7.80
N SER A 86 -10.33 12.18 -7.73
CA SER A 86 -11.14 11.21 -6.96
C SER A 86 -10.70 11.06 -5.49
N GLY A 87 -10.15 12.11 -4.88
CA GLY A 87 -9.46 11.98 -3.58
C GLY A 87 -10.28 11.34 -2.46
N ALA A 88 -11.56 11.69 -2.31
CA ALA A 88 -12.44 11.09 -1.30
C ALA A 88 -12.65 9.58 -1.52
N PHE A 89 -12.80 9.17 -2.79
CA PHE A 89 -12.91 7.76 -3.16
C PHE A 89 -11.60 7.02 -2.86
N LEU A 90 -10.45 7.61 -3.19
CA LEU A 90 -9.15 7.01 -2.94
C LEU A 90 -8.83 6.88 -1.44
N HIS A 91 -9.22 7.87 -0.61
CA HIS A 91 -9.09 7.75 0.84
C HIS A 91 -9.92 6.58 1.39
N THR A 92 -11.18 6.47 0.97
CA THR A 92 -12.06 5.36 1.37
C THR A 92 -11.50 4.02 0.88
N LEU A 93 -10.96 3.97 -0.33
CA LEU A 93 -10.31 2.78 -0.89
C LEU A 93 -9.10 2.34 -0.05
N ILE A 94 -8.27 3.27 0.40
CA ILE A 94 -7.12 2.97 1.27
C ILE A 94 -7.61 2.36 2.59
N VAL A 95 -8.68 2.89 3.19
CA VAL A 95 -9.29 2.36 4.41
C VAL A 95 -9.81 0.93 4.18
N SER A 96 -10.62 0.70 3.14
CA SER A 96 -11.16 -0.61 2.79
C SER A 96 -10.05 -1.64 2.53
N PHE A 97 -9.02 -1.21 1.81
CA PHE A 97 -7.86 -2.05 1.48
C PHE A 97 -7.08 -2.48 2.72
N PHE A 98 -6.91 -1.57 3.68
CA PHE A 98 -6.30 -1.88 4.96
C PHE A 98 -7.18 -2.77 5.85
N ALA A 99 -8.50 -2.58 5.84
CA ALA A 99 -9.43 -3.43 6.56
C ALA A 99 -9.33 -4.90 6.11
N ILE A 100 -9.22 -5.13 4.80
CA ILE A 100 -8.98 -6.47 4.23
C ILE A 100 -7.65 -7.04 4.73
N TYR A 101 -6.56 -6.26 4.70
CA TYR A 101 -5.27 -6.71 5.25
C TYR A 101 -5.39 -7.11 6.73
N LYS A 102 -6.09 -6.33 7.54
CA LYS A 102 -6.30 -6.64 8.96
C LYS A 102 -7.04 -7.96 9.15
N ARG A 103 -8.13 -8.15 8.41
CA ARG A 103 -8.95 -9.36 8.45
C ARG A 103 -8.15 -10.59 8.00
N ASP A 104 -7.52 -10.50 6.83
CA ASP A 104 -7.01 -11.66 6.11
C ASP A 104 -5.56 -12.00 6.47
N VAL A 105 -4.78 -11.02 6.90
CA VAL A 105 -3.34 -11.19 7.14
C VAL A 105 -3.00 -10.95 8.61
N HIS A 106 -3.26 -9.74 9.13
CA HIS A 106 -2.82 -9.39 10.48
C HIS A 106 -3.46 -10.29 11.54
N SER A 107 -4.79 -10.51 11.46
CA SER A 107 -5.50 -11.39 12.38
C SER A 107 -4.98 -12.83 12.30
N ASN A 108 -4.71 -13.35 11.11
CA ASN A 108 -4.13 -14.69 10.91
C ASN A 108 -2.70 -14.82 11.46
N ILE A 109 -1.93 -13.73 11.53
CA ILE A 109 -0.58 -13.74 12.11
C ILE A 109 -0.65 -13.70 13.64
N MET A 110 -1.56 -12.89 14.21
CA MET A 110 -1.64 -12.65 15.66
C MET A 110 -2.50 -13.68 16.39
N GLN A 111 -3.59 -14.14 15.77
CA GLN A 111 -4.51 -15.12 16.33
C GLN A 111 -4.10 -16.50 15.82
N THR A 112 -3.59 -17.33 16.72
CA THR A 112 -2.93 -18.62 16.47
C THR A 112 -3.81 -19.66 15.75
N GLY A 113 -4.02 -19.51 14.44
CA GLY A 113 -4.50 -20.55 13.53
C GLY A 113 -6.01 -20.85 13.56
N SER A 114 -6.82 -20.07 14.24
CA SER A 114 -8.28 -20.25 14.33
C SER A 114 -9.04 -19.76 13.08
N THR A 115 -8.42 -18.91 12.26
CA THR A 115 -9.04 -18.40 11.03
C THR A 115 -8.42 -19.09 9.80
N PRO A 116 -9.23 -19.56 8.84
CA PRO A 116 -8.71 -20.07 7.58
C PRO A 116 -7.98 -18.97 6.80
N VAL A 117 -6.74 -19.23 6.41
CA VAL A 117 -5.98 -18.33 5.51
C VAL A 117 -6.67 -18.30 4.14
N PRO A 118 -7.02 -17.11 3.60
CA PRO A 118 -7.60 -16.98 2.27
C PRO A 118 -6.72 -17.62 1.20
N HIS A 119 -7.34 -18.21 0.18
CA HIS A 119 -6.64 -19.02 -0.82
C HIS A 119 -5.47 -18.27 -1.48
N HIS A 120 -5.66 -17.01 -1.86
CA HIS A 120 -4.63 -16.19 -2.51
C HIS A 120 -3.46 -15.82 -1.60
N TRP A 121 -3.64 -15.88 -0.28
CA TRP A 121 -2.60 -15.63 0.72
C TRP A 121 -1.83 -16.89 1.13
N ARG A 122 -2.31 -18.09 0.80
CA ARG A 122 -1.65 -19.37 1.18
C ARG A 122 -0.15 -19.44 0.81
N PRO A 123 0.29 -19.05 -0.41
CA PRO A 123 1.72 -19.11 -0.76
C PRO A 123 2.60 -18.29 0.20
N TYR A 124 2.11 -17.13 0.64
CA TYR A 124 2.80 -16.26 1.59
C TYR A 124 2.91 -16.93 2.98
N PHE A 125 1.81 -17.43 3.51
CA PHE A 125 1.79 -18.08 4.83
C PHE A 125 2.55 -19.41 4.84
N ASP A 126 2.52 -20.17 3.75
CA ASP A 126 3.30 -21.39 3.58
C ASP A 126 4.80 -21.12 3.63
N LEU A 127 5.25 -20.04 2.98
CA LEU A 127 6.62 -19.58 3.04
C LEU A 127 6.99 -19.13 4.46
N ALA A 128 6.11 -18.37 5.12
CA ALA A 128 6.28 -17.91 6.51
C ALA A 128 6.44 -19.07 7.50
N ARG A 129 5.66 -20.15 7.33
CA ARG A 129 5.76 -21.38 8.14
C ARG A 129 7.08 -22.12 7.91
N LYS A 130 7.61 -22.09 6.70
CA LYS A 130 8.85 -22.78 6.30
C LYS A 130 10.11 -21.91 6.44
N ALA A 131 9.99 -20.67 6.92
CA ALA A 131 11.07 -19.69 7.00
C ALA A 131 12.31 -20.18 7.78
N ALA A 132 12.10 -21.00 8.82
CA ALA A 132 13.20 -21.58 9.61
C ALA A 132 14.16 -22.44 8.77
N LYS A 133 13.67 -23.07 7.69
CA LYS A 133 14.40 -24.05 6.88
C LYS A 133 15.00 -23.46 5.59
N ARG A 134 14.92 -22.14 5.40
CA ARG A 134 15.30 -21.49 4.14
C ARG A 134 16.26 -20.31 4.40
N PRO A 135 17.10 -19.94 3.42
CA PRO A 135 17.92 -18.74 3.51
C PRO A 135 17.05 -17.49 3.70
N GLU A 136 17.48 -16.59 4.57
CA GLU A 136 16.69 -15.43 4.98
C GLU A 136 16.40 -14.47 3.82
N ALA A 137 17.40 -14.19 2.98
CA ALA A 137 17.23 -13.34 1.80
C ALA A 137 16.18 -13.91 0.83
N TYR A 138 16.23 -15.22 0.59
CA TYR A 138 15.25 -15.94 -0.24
C TYR A 138 13.82 -15.83 0.30
N VAL A 139 13.67 -16.05 1.61
CA VAL A 139 12.36 -15.97 2.29
C VAL A 139 11.79 -14.56 2.19
N ARG A 140 12.60 -13.53 2.47
CA ARG A 140 12.13 -12.14 2.43
C ARG A 140 11.73 -11.72 1.01
N ALA A 141 12.54 -12.04 0.00
CA ALA A 141 12.26 -11.69 -1.39
C ALA A 141 10.96 -12.32 -1.92
N LEU A 142 10.82 -13.64 -1.79
CA LEU A 142 9.61 -14.33 -2.19
C LEU A 142 8.40 -13.97 -1.32
N GLY A 143 8.63 -13.66 -0.04
CA GLY A 143 7.61 -13.17 0.87
C GLY A 143 6.97 -11.89 0.36
N LEU A 144 7.78 -10.93 -0.06
CA LEU A 144 7.29 -9.70 -0.67
C LEU A 144 6.58 -9.96 -1.98
N PHE A 145 7.13 -10.83 -2.83
CA PHE A 145 6.49 -11.15 -4.11
C PHE A 145 5.10 -11.76 -3.90
N PHE A 146 4.98 -12.79 -3.06
CA PHE A 146 3.69 -13.43 -2.79
C PHE A 146 2.74 -12.51 -2.02
N GLY A 147 3.24 -11.74 -1.06
CA GLY A 147 2.42 -10.78 -0.32
C GLY A 147 1.92 -9.66 -1.22
N ALA A 148 2.79 -9.03 -2.01
CA ALA A 148 2.42 -7.97 -2.94
C ALA A 148 1.46 -8.49 -4.01
N ARG A 149 1.68 -9.69 -4.54
CA ARG A 149 0.73 -10.33 -5.44
C ARG A 149 -0.63 -10.52 -4.78
N ALA A 150 -0.69 -11.14 -3.61
CA ALA A 150 -1.95 -11.39 -2.91
C ALA A 150 -2.72 -10.07 -2.67
N HIS A 151 -2.00 -9.07 -2.14
CA HIS A 151 -2.54 -7.78 -1.79
C HIS A 151 -3.00 -6.99 -3.02
N VAL A 152 -2.17 -6.88 -4.06
CA VAL A 152 -2.45 -6.00 -5.20
C VAL A 152 -3.36 -6.66 -6.24
N ARG A 153 -3.24 -7.97 -6.45
CA ARG A 153 -4.07 -8.66 -7.45
C ARG A 153 -5.48 -8.94 -6.94
N PHE A 154 -5.63 -9.27 -5.66
CA PHE A 154 -6.88 -9.78 -5.11
C PHE A 154 -7.49 -8.81 -4.12
N ASP A 155 -6.76 -8.41 -3.07
CA ASP A 155 -7.31 -7.52 -2.05
C ASP A 155 -7.71 -6.16 -2.62
N LEU A 156 -6.95 -5.62 -3.59
CA LEU A 156 -7.28 -4.33 -4.21
C LEU A 156 -8.60 -4.40 -4.98
N GLY A 157 -8.85 -5.52 -5.67
CA GLY A 157 -10.10 -5.73 -6.40
C GLY A 157 -11.29 -5.78 -5.46
N MET A 158 -11.15 -6.48 -4.33
CA MET A 158 -12.20 -6.53 -3.28
C MET A 158 -12.41 -5.14 -2.66
N ALA A 159 -11.34 -4.43 -2.32
CA ALA A 159 -11.41 -3.08 -1.75
C ALA A 159 -12.10 -2.08 -2.69
N LEU A 160 -11.88 -2.21 -4.00
CA LEU A 160 -12.55 -1.38 -5.01
C LEU A 160 -14.05 -1.63 -5.03
N VAL A 161 -14.48 -2.89 -4.96
CA VAL A 161 -15.90 -3.26 -4.88
C VAL A 161 -16.52 -2.71 -3.59
N ASP A 162 -15.90 -2.98 -2.44
CA ASP A 162 -16.38 -2.50 -1.14
C ASP A 162 -16.52 -0.98 -1.11
N THR A 163 -15.55 -0.27 -1.69
CA THR A 163 -15.56 1.20 -1.75
C THR A 163 -16.65 1.72 -2.68
N TYR A 164 -16.80 1.11 -3.86
CA TYR A 164 -17.84 1.47 -4.81
C TYR A 164 -19.23 1.32 -4.19
N LEU A 165 -19.50 0.16 -3.57
CA LEU A 165 -20.78 -0.12 -2.90
C LEU A 165 -21.03 0.81 -1.71
N ALA A 166 -19.97 1.21 -0.98
CA ALA A 166 -20.12 2.14 0.12
C ALA A 166 -20.51 3.55 -0.35
N PHE A 167 -20.00 4.01 -1.49
CA PHE A 167 -20.41 5.29 -2.09
C PHE A 167 -21.85 5.22 -2.60
N ASP A 168 -22.19 4.16 -3.32
CA ASP A 168 -23.53 3.93 -3.86
C ASP A 168 -24.59 3.88 -2.74
N ALA A 169 -24.33 3.12 -1.68
CA ALA A 169 -25.21 3.02 -0.50
C ALA A 169 -25.40 4.36 0.25
N ARG A 170 -24.45 5.28 0.16
CA ARG A 170 -24.55 6.64 0.73
C ARG A 170 -25.20 7.65 -0.22
N GLY A 171 -25.50 7.26 -1.46
CA GLY A 171 -25.96 8.18 -2.51
C GLY A 171 -24.88 9.19 -2.92
N GLU A 172 -23.61 8.87 -2.67
CA GLU A 172 -22.48 9.72 -3.06
C GLU A 172 -22.10 9.47 -4.51
N ALA A 173 -21.74 10.53 -5.23
CA ALA A 173 -21.30 10.41 -6.62
C ALA A 173 -20.00 9.60 -6.69
N VAL A 174 -20.06 8.46 -7.38
CA VAL A 174 -18.86 7.69 -7.72
C VAL A 174 -18.11 8.43 -8.84
N PRO A 175 -16.77 8.61 -8.73
CA PRO A 175 -16.00 9.22 -9.79
C PRO A 175 -16.07 8.44 -11.11
N GLU A 176 -15.88 9.13 -12.23
CA GLU A 176 -15.90 8.50 -13.56
C GLU A 176 -14.87 7.37 -13.66
N LEU A 177 -15.28 6.25 -14.27
CA LEU A 177 -14.44 5.04 -14.34
C LEU A 177 -13.11 5.28 -15.06
N ASP A 178 -13.08 6.13 -16.07
CA ASP A 178 -11.84 6.46 -16.79
C ASP A 178 -10.88 7.29 -15.93
N THR A 179 -11.40 8.22 -15.12
CA THR A 179 -10.62 8.97 -14.12
C THR A 179 -10.01 8.03 -13.08
N LEU A 180 -10.84 7.16 -12.47
CA LEU A 180 -10.36 6.16 -11.50
C LEU A 180 -9.35 5.20 -12.12
N ARG A 181 -9.57 4.77 -13.36
CA ARG A 181 -8.64 3.92 -14.09
C ARG A 181 -7.29 4.62 -14.28
N GLY A 182 -7.31 5.89 -14.67
CA GLY A 182 -6.12 6.72 -14.82
C GLY A 182 -5.36 6.87 -13.49
N GLU A 183 -6.07 7.12 -12.40
CA GLU A 183 -5.46 7.29 -11.08
C GLU A 183 -4.92 5.99 -10.49
N LEU A 184 -5.58 4.84 -10.71
CA LEU A 184 -5.16 3.54 -10.15
C LEU A 184 -4.11 2.82 -11.00
N LEU A 185 -4.19 2.94 -12.32
CA LEU A 185 -3.35 2.20 -13.27
C LEU A 185 -2.33 3.10 -13.99
N GLY A 186 -2.41 4.42 -13.82
CA GLY A 186 -1.57 5.37 -14.52
C GLY A 186 -0.14 5.48 -14.00
N VAL A 187 0.61 6.38 -14.62
CA VAL A 187 2.05 6.57 -14.39
C VAL A 187 2.31 7.03 -12.95
N SER A 188 1.55 8.00 -12.44
CA SER A 188 1.75 8.56 -11.09
C SER A 188 1.64 7.47 -10.02
N SER A 189 0.55 6.68 -10.05
CA SER A 189 0.38 5.56 -9.12
C SER A 189 1.47 4.51 -9.29
N SER A 190 1.88 4.22 -10.53
CA SER A 190 3.03 3.33 -10.79
C SER A 190 4.31 3.80 -10.11
N GLN A 191 4.64 5.09 -10.23
CA GLN A 191 5.84 5.69 -9.63
C GLN A 191 5.83 5.60 -8.10
N LEU A 192 4.67 5.73 -7.44
CA LEU A 192 4.55 5.58 -5.99
C LEU A 192 4.90 4.16 -5.55
N PHE A 193 4.36 3.15 -6.23
CA PHE A 193 4.68 1.75 -5.93
C PHE A 193 6.13 1.40 -6.25
N SER A 194 6.69 1.91 -7.35
CA SER A 194 8.14 1.81 -7.65
C SER A 194 8.98 2.43 -6.53
N GLY A 195 8.63 3.65 -6.10
CA GLY A 195 9.33 4.38 -5.06
C GLY A 195 9.28 3.66 -3.71
N ALA A 196 8.12 3.12 -3.34
CA ALA A 196 7.95 2.33 -2.13
C ALA A 196 8.78 1.04 -2.16
N ALA A 197 8.78 0.33 -3.29
CA ALA A 197 9.65 -0.83 -3.50
C ALA A 197 11.13 -0.46 -3.36
N ARG A 198 11.59 0.62 -4.03
CA ARG A 198 12.97 1.12 -3.89
C ARG A 198 13.34 1.44 -2.45
N ARG A 199 12.51 2.18 -1.71
CA ARG A 199 12.75 2.50 -0.29
C ARG A 199 12.81 1.25 0.59
N TYR A 200 11.99 0.26 0.28
CA TYR A 200 11.99 -1.02 0.98
C TYR A 200 13.28 -1.82 0.73
N PHE A 201 13.71 -1.94 -0.52
CA PHE A 201 14.86 -2.74 -0.94
C PHE A 201 16.21 -2.02 -0.78
N ALA A 202 16.24 -0.70 -0.62
CA ALA A 202 17.49 0.07 -0.45
C ALA A 202 18.43 -0.49 0.65
N PRO A 203 17.94 -0.93 1.84
CA PRO A 203 18.82 -1.54 2.84
C PRO A 203 19.28 -2.98 2.50
N PHE A 204 18.71 -3.62 1.48
CA PHE A 204 19.05 -4.97 1.03
C PHE A 204 20.13 -4.97 -0.07
N ASP A 205 20.15 -3.93 -0.92
CA ASP A 205 21.21 -3.72 -1.93
C ASP A 205 22.62 -3.69 -1.29
N GLU A 206 22.72 -3.28 -0.03
CA GLU A 206 24.00 -3.18 0.69
C GLU A 206 24.51 -4.54 1.22
N HIS A 207 23.65 -5.55 1.36
CA HIS A 207 23.96 -6.83 2.03
C HIS A 207 23.93 -8.07 1.11
N VAL A 208 23.23 -8.01 -0.03
CA VAL A 208 22.90 -9.21 -0.83
C VAL A 208 23.95 -9.50 -1.92
N THR A 209 24.65 -8.49 -2.43
CA THR A 209 25.45 -8.58 -3.65
C THR A 209 26.80 -9.31 -3.48
N ASN A 210 27.33 -9.42 -2.25
CA ASN A 210 28.70 -9.92 -2.04
C ASN A 210 28.82 -11.30 -1.35
N ARG A 211 27.73 -12.01 -1.02
CA ARG A 211 27.81 -13.23 -0.17
C ARG A 211 26.95 -14.44 -0.56
N LEU A 212 26.25 -14.43 -1.70
CA LEU A 212 25.32 -15.52 -2.03
C LEU A 212 25.88 -16.57 -3.02
N PRO A 213 25.66 -17.88 -2.77
CA PRO A 213 25.99 -18.96 -3.72
C PRO A 213 25.24 -18.83 -5.06
N PRO A 214 25.75 -19.41 -6.17
CA PRO A 214 25.14 -19.32 -7.49
C PRO A 214 23.66 -19.70 -7.57
N SER A 215 23.23 -20.75 -6.86
CA SER A 215 21.83 -21.19 -6.80
C SER A 215 20.89 -20.20 -6.12
N GLN A 216 21.42 -19.25 -5.35
CA GLN A 216 20.67 -18.19 -4.67
C GLN A 216 20.75 -16.85 -5.43
N ARG A 217 21.53 -16.78 -6.52
CA ARG A 217 21.62 -15.58 -7.38
C ARG A 217 20.33 -15.29 -8.14
N ILE A 218 19.48 -16.28 -8.40
CA ILE A 218 18.15 -16.05 -8.99
C ILE A 218 17.25 -15.27 -8.00
N ALA A 219 17.31 -15.62 -6.71
CA ALA A 219 16.62 -14.86 -5.68
C ALA A 219 17.27 -13.49 -5.44
N ALA A 220 18.60 -13.40 -5.59
CA ALA A 220 19.32 -12.13 -5.57
C ALA A 220 18.98 -11.25 -6.80
N ALA A 221 18.75 -11.83 -7.97
CA ALA A 221 18.34 -11.12 -9.20
C ALA A 221 16.89 -10.64 -9.15
N LEU A 222 16.04 -11.27 -8.31
CA LEU A 222 14.73 -10.72 -7.92
C LEU A 222 14.85 -9.60 -6.88
N VAL A 223 16.02 -9.45 -6.24
CA VAL A 223 16.32 -8.45 -5.20
C VAL A 223 17.17 -7.30 -5.73
N ASP A 224 17.97 -7.51 -6.78
CA ASP A 224 18.70 -6.46 -7.48
C ASP A 224 17.68 -5.57 -8.17
N ILE A 225 17.31 -4.51 -7.47
CA ILE A 225 16.18 -3.70 -7.83
C ILE A 225 16.39 -2.99 -9.16
N ARG A 226 17.63 -2.77 -9.60
CA ARG A 226 17.91 -2.04 -10.84
C ARG A 226 17.56 -2.86 -12.07
N VAL A 227 17.82 -4.16 -12.04
CA VAL A 227 17.44 -5.10 -13.12
C VAL A 227 16.03 -5.64 -12.90
N ALA A 228 15.62 -5.84 -11.65
CA ALA A 228 14.31 -6.34 -11.29
C ALA A 228 13.20 -5.28 -11.45
N GLU A 229 13.49 -3.98 -11.45
CA GLU A 229 12.46 -2.95 -11.47
C GLU A 229 11.55 -3.08 -12.70
N ALA A 230 12.10 -3.19 -13.91
CA ALA A 230 11.27 -3.31 -15.11
C ALA A 230 10.37 -4.56 -15.07
N ILE A 231 10.92 -5.69 -14.62
CA ILE A 231 10.21 -6.98 -14.52
C ILE A 231 9.15 -6.93 -13.42
N TRP A 232 9.50 -6.40 -12.25
CA TRP A 232 8.62 -6.31 -11.09
C TRP A 232 7.51 -5.30 -11.33
N LEU A 233 7.79 -4.17 -11.96
CA LEU A 233 6.78 -3.19 -12.38
C LEU A 233 5.85 -3.75 -13.44
N ALA A 234 6.35 -4.53 -14.40
CA ALA A 234 5.48 -5.20 -15.38
C ALA A 234 4.51 -6.18 -14.69
N HIS A 235 5.00 -6.99 -13.73
CA HIS A 235 4.14 -7.88 -12.95
C HIS A 235 3.13 -7.11 -12.09
N PHE A 236 3.60 -6.09 -11.37
CA PHE A 236 2.78 -5.25 -10.52
C PHE A 236 1.67 -4.55 -11.30
N GLN A 237 1.99 -4.00 -12.47
CA GLN A 237 1.02 -3.41 -13.37
C GLN A 237 0.04 -4.44 -13.92
N GLY A 238 0.52 -5.63 -14.26
CA GLY A 238 -0.33 -6.76 -14.63
C GLY A 238 -1.33 -7.11 -13.52
N TRP A 239 -0.89 -7.17 -12.27
CA TRP A 239 -1.76 -7.45 -11.13
C TRP A 239 -2.81 -6.37 -10.90
N ARG A 240 -2.44 -5.08 -10.96
CA ARG A 240 -3.39 -3.97 -10.82
C ARG A 240 -4.45 -3.98 -11.93
N ARG A 241 -4.06 -4.18 -13.18
CA ARG A 241 -5.01 -4.29 -14.31
C ARG A 241 -6.01 -5.42 -14.10
N GLN A 242 -5.53 -6.56 -13.61
CA GLN A 242 -6.40 -7.69 -13.34
C GLN A 242 -7.31 -7.44 -12.12
N ALA A 243 -6.82 -6.78 -11.06
CA ALA A 243 -7.63 -6.37 -9.91
C ALA A 243 -8.76 -5.43 -10.34
N TRP A 244 -8.42 -4.40 -11.14
CA TRP A 244 -9.37 -3.48 -11.75
C TRP A 244 -10.44 -4.21 -12.57
N SER A 245 -10.02 -5.09 -13.49
CA SER A 245 -10.95 -5.87 -14.31
C SER A 245 -11.86 -6.76 -13.46
N SER A 246 -11.33 -7.42 -12.43
CA SER A 246 -12.13 -8.25 -11.52
C SER A 246 -13.12 -7.43 -10.69
N ALA A 247 -12.78 -6.20 -10.31
CA ALA A 247 -13.68 -5.30 -9.61
C ALA A 247 -14.82 -4.85 -10.51
N LEU A 248 -14.54 -4.41 -11.75
CA LEU A 248 -15.56 -3.99 -12.70
C LEU A 248 -16.57 -5.11 -13.01
N THR A 249 -16.09 -6.33 -13.21
CA THR A 249 -17.00 -7.48 -13.41
C THR A 249 -17.91 -7.71 -12.21
N GLN A 250 -17.41 -7.55 -10.99
CA GLN A 250 -18.22 -7.73 -9.79
C GLN A 250 -19.22 -6.59 -9.56
N ILE A 251 -18.81 -5.35 -9.82
CA ILE A 251 -19.68 -4.17 -9.75
C ILE A 251 -20.82 -4.30 -10.77
N ALA A 252 -20.50 -4.66 -12.02
CA ALA A 252 -21.51 -4.83 -13.07
C ALA A 252 -22.48 -6.01 -12.82
N ALA A 253 -22.10 -6.96 -11.96
CA ALA A 253 -22.94 -8.09 -11.58
C ALA A 253 -23.88 -7.79 -10.40
N GLN A 254 -23.78 -6.62 -9.77
CA GLN A 254 -24.67 -6.24 -8.68
C GLN A 254 -26.06 -5.87 -9.23
N PRO A 255 -27.15 -6.29 -8.56
CA PRO A 255 -28.49 -5.83 -8.89
C PRO A 255 -28.62 -4.32 -8.62
N PRO A 256 -29.48 -3.61 -9.38
CA PRO A 256 -29.78 -2.20 -9.13
C PRO A 256 -30.56 -1.99 -7.82
#